data_AF-A0A7L2RAQ8-F1
#
_entry.id   AF-A0A7L2RAQ8-F1
#
_cell.length_a   1.000
_cell.length_b   1.000
_cell.length_c   1.000
_cell.angle_alpha   90.00
_cell.angle_beta   90.00
_cell.angle_gamma   90.00
#
_symmetry.space_group_name_H-M   'P 1'
#
loop_
_entity.id
_entity.type
_entity.pdbx_description
1 polymer ?
#
loop_
_entity_poly.entity_id
_entity_poly.type
_entity_poly.pdbx_seq_one_letter_code
_entity_poly.pdbx_strand_id
1 'polypeptide(L)'
;KWLFLPSPDTDPAAKMAQTNPLPVPMGPWKITVYDQENFQGKRMEFTSACPNIMECGFDNIRSLKVECGAWVGYEHTGFCGQQFILERGEYPRWDAWSGSNAYHIERLMSFRPVCSA
;
A
#
# COMPACT_ATOMS: atom_id res chain seq x y z
N LYS A 1 49.77 43.69 16.18
CA LYS A 1 50.88 43.05 15.43
C LYS A 1 50.92 41.57 15.84
N TRP A 2 50.47 40.69 14.93
CA TRP A 2 50.55 39.20 14.88
C TRP A 2 49.86 38.41 16.01
N LEU A 3 48.72 37.75 15.81
CA LEU A 3 48.41 36.54 15.02
C LEU A 3 48.91 35.23 15.66
N PHE A 4 47.95 34.37 16.07
CA PHE A 4 48.04 32.92 15.95
C PHE A 4 46.79 32.43 15.20
N LEU A 5 47.04 31.75 14.07
CA LEU A 5 46.14 31.09 13.10
C LEU A 5 45.81 29.65 13.57
N PRO A 6 44.85 28.84 13.03
CA PRO A 6 44.63 28.57 11.58
C PRO A 6 43.17 28.28 11.07
N SER A 7 43.05 28.26 9.72
CA SER A 7 41.93 27.93 8.80
C SER A 7 41.44 26.45 8.86
N PRO A 8 40.69 25.95 7.83
CA PRO A 8 39.32 26.22 7.35
C PRO A 8 38.45 24.92 7.41
N ASP A 9 37.29 24.89 6.73
CA ASP A 9 36.33 23.77 6.60
C ASP A 9 35.42 23.57 7.85
N THR A 10 34.10 23.39 7.76
CA THR A 10 33.32 22.48 6.92
C THR A 10 31.84 22.92 6.83
N ASP A 11 31.30 22.85 5.61
CA ASP A 11 29.91 22.73 5.09
C ASP A 11 28.64 23.28 5.81
N PRO A 12 27.63 23.72 5.03
CA PRO A 12 26.36 24.23 5.50
C PRO A 12 25.43 23.06 5.86
N ALA A 13 25.25 22.81 7.15
CA ALA A 13 24.22 21.89 7.59
C ALA A 13 22.84 22.52 7.34
N ALA A 14 22.26 22.09 6.23
CA ALA A 14 20.85 22.12 5.88
C ALA A 14 19.94 22.28 7.10
N LYS A 15 19.24 23.42 7.18
CA LYS A 15 17.98 23.51 7.92
C LYS A 15 17.00 22.59 7.21
N MET A 16 17.02 21.30 7.55
CA MET A 16 15.98 20.37 7.12
C MET A 16 14.68 20.85 7.73
N ALA A 17 13.83 21.43 6.89
CA ALA A 17 12.45 21.71 7.23
C ALA A 17 11.82 20.40 7.69
N GLN A 18 11.44 20.37 8.96
CA GLN A 18 10.60 19.34 9.55
C GLN A 18 9.23 19.47 8.90
N THR A 19 9.09 18.89 7.70
CA THR A 19 7.83 18.79 6.99
C THR A 19 7.06 17.69 7.69
N ASN A 20 6.29 18.07 8.71
CA ASN A 20 5.16 17.26 9.13
C ASN A 20 4.36 16.97 7.84
N PRO A 21 4.24 15.70 7.39
CA PRO A 21 3.47 15.41 6.21
C PRO A 21 2.05 15.88 6.52
N LEU A 22 1.60 16.91 5.79
CA LEU A 22 0.21 17.33 5.81
C LEU A 22 -0.65 16.09 5.53
N PRO A 23 -1.82 15.93 6.16
CA PRO A 23 -2.74 14.87 5.77
C PRO A 23 -3.06 15.11 4.30
N VAL A 24 -2.47 14.28 3.43
CA VAL A 24 -2.83 14.24 2.02
C VAL A 24 -4.33 14.04 1.99
N PRO A 25 -5.10 14.88 1.27
CA PRO A 25 -6.53 14.65 1.10
C PRO A 25 -6.68 13.21 0.64
N MET A 26 -7.27 12.35 1.49
CA MET A 26 -7.43 10.95 1.12
C MET A 26 -8.29 10.94 -0.13
N GLY A 27 -7.72 10.47 -1.24
CA GLY A 27 -8.45 10.31 -2.48
C GLY A 27 -9.70 9.45 -2.24
N PRO A 28 -10.68 9.47 -3.16
CA PRO A 28 -11.93 8.71 -3.01
C PRO A 28 -11.70 7.21 -2.74
N TRP A 29 -10.54 6.69 -3.14
CA TRP A 29 -10.12 5.32 -2.87
C TRP A 29 -8.72 5.27 -2.26
N LYS A 30 -8.59 4.42 -1.24
CA LYS A 30 -7.30 4.09 -0.62
C LYS A 30 -7.33 2.66 -0.08
N ILE A 31 -6.36 1.85 -0.50
CA ILE A 31 -6.13 0.49 0.01
C ILE A 31 -4.65 0.34 0.36
N THR A 32 -4.37 -0.31 1.49
CA THR A 32 -3.02 -0.68 1.91
C THR A 32 -2.92 -2.20 1.92
N VAL A 33 -1.92 -2.77 1.26
CA VAL A 33 -1.72 -4.22 1.17
C VAL A 33 -0.41 -4.63 1.84
N TYR A 34 -0.38 -5.87 2.33
CA TYR A 34 0.73 -6.43 3.10
C TYR A 34 1.08 -7.84 2.60
N ASP A 35 2.37 -8.17 2.59
CA ASP A 35 2.87 -9.50 2.19
C ASP A 35 2.80 -10.55 3.31
N GLN A 36 2.48 -10.16 4.54
CA GLN A 36 2.21 -11.04 5.68
C GLN A 36 0.82 -10.83 6.27
N GLU A 37 0.35 -11.81 7.03
CA GLU A 37 -0.90 -11.74 7.78
C GLU A 37 -0.80 -10.70 8.91
N ASN A 38 -1.96 -10.27 9.42
CA ASN A 38 -2.07 -9.35 10.57
C ASN A 38 -1.31 -8.02 10.36
N PHE A 39 -1.29 -7.53 9.11
CA PHE A 39 -0.73 -6.23 8.71
C PHE A 39 0.77 -6.09 8.98
N GLN A 40 1.51 -7.18 8.81
CA GLN A 40 2.96 -7.24 9.01
C GLN A 40 3.72 -7.25 7.69
N GLY A 41 5.05 -7.16 7.77
CA GLY A 41 5.95 -7.31 6.63
C GLY A 41 5.98 -6.09 5.69
N LYS A 42 6.25 -6.35 4.41
CA LYS A 42 6.27 -5.32 3.37
C LYS A 42 4.86 -4.79 3.16
N ARG A 43 4.72 -3.46 3.16
CA ARG A 43 3.44 -2.77 2.91
C ARG A 43 3.52 -1.80 1.73
N MET A 44 2.41 -1.61 1.04
CA MET A 44 2.28 -0.58 0.00
C MET A 44 0.85 -0.03 -0.05
N GLU A 45 0.75 1.27 -0.32
CA GLU A 45 -0.51 1.99 -0.41
C GLU A 45 -0.86 2.26 -1.88
N PHE A 46 -2.13 2.07 -2.23
CA PHE A 46 -2.66 2.27 -3.58
C PHE A 46 -3.89 3.17 -3.54
N THR A 47 -3.93 4.10 -4.48
CA THR A 47 -5.07 5.02 -4.72
C THR A 47 -5.64 4.85 -6.14
N SER A 48 -5.07 3.94 -6.93
CA SER A 48 -5.48 3.61 -8.30
C SER A 48 -5.37 2.10 -8.53
N ALA A 49 -5.84 1.63 -9.69
CA ALA A 49 -5.83 0.21 -10.02
C ALA A 49 -4.41 -0.36 -10.14
N CYS A 50 -4.23 -1.60 -9.69
CA CYS A 50 -3.01 -2.37 -9.84
C CYS A 50 -3.32 -3.63 -10.66
N PRO A 51 -2.87 -3.71 -11.93
CA PRO A 51 -3.12 -4.89 -12.78
C PRO A 51 -2.21 -6.08 -12.43
N ASN A 52 -1.11 -5.87 -11.72
CA ASN A 52 -0.17 -6.94 -11.38
C ASN A 52 0.66 -6.56 -10.15
N ILE A 53 0.43 -7.23 -9.01
CA ILE A 53 1.14 -6.95 -7.77
C ILE A 53 2.64 -7.32 -7.82
N MET A 54 3.03 -8.22 -8.72
CA MET A 54 4.43 -8.65 -8.86
C MET A 54 5.31 -7.51 -9.38
N GLU A 55 4.76 -6.60 -10.19
CA GLU A 55 5.44 -5.38 -10.63
C GLU A 55 5.67 -4.39 -9.48
N CYS A 56 4.88 -4.50 -8.41
CA CYS A 56 5.06 -3.77 -7.15
C CYS A 56 5.98 -4.53 -6.17
N GLY A 57 6.52 -5.67 -6.59
CA GLY A 57 7.39 -6.55 -5.80
C GLY A 57 6.67 -7.31 -4.70
N PHE A 58 5.40 -7.66 -4.90
CA PHE A 58 4.66 -8.57 -4.02
C PHE A 58 4.46 -9.91 -4.72
N ASP A 59 4.82 -10.99 -4.05
CA ASP A 59 4.53 -12.35 -4.54
C ASP A 59 3.09 -12.77 -4.23
N ASN A 60 2.57 -12.34 -3.08
CA ASN A 60 1.16 -12.49 -2.70
C ASN A 60 0.75 -11.41 -1.70
N ILE A 61 -0.55 -11.17 -1.58
CA ILE A 61 -1.14 -10.32 -0.52
C ILE A 61 -1.73 -11.24 0.55
N ARG A 62 -1.27 -11.08 1.78
CA ARG A 62 -1.68 -11.89 2.94
C ARG A 62 -2.59 -11.16 3.90
N SER A 63 -2.53 -9.83 3.93
CA SER A 63 -3.51 -8.99 4.62
C SER A 63 -3.65 -7.64 3.93
N LEU A 64 -4.78 -6.95 4.12
CA LEU A 64 -5.04 -5.64 3.52
C LEU A 64 -5.99 -4.79 4.37
N LYS A 65 -5.94 -3.47 4.17
CA LYS A 65 -6.84 -2.50 4.78
C LYS A 65 -7.41 -1.60 3.69
N VAL A 66 -8.74 -1.51 3.63
CA VAL A 66 -9.42 -0.55 2.76
C VAL A 66 -9.79 0.66 3.61
N GLU A 67 -9.07 1.76 3.41
CA GLU A 67 -9.23 2.99 4.18
C GLU A 67 -10.30 3.90 3.58
N CYS A 68 -10.40 3.95 2.25
CA CYS A 68 -11.36 4.76 1.51
C CYS A 68 -11.92 4.02 0.30
N GLY A 69 -13.22 4.25 0.04
CA GLY A 69 -13.96 3.67 -1.07
C GLY A 69 -14.12 2.15 -0.99
N ALA A 70 -14.55 1.56 -2.11
CA ALA A 70 -14.62 0.11 -2.29
C ALA A 70 -13.70 -0.31 -3.45
N TRP A 71 -13.22 -1.54 -3.38
CA TRP A 71 -12.30 -2.12 -4.36
C TRP A 71 -12.80 -3.49 -4.80
N VAL A 72 -12.41 -3.91 -6.00
CA VAL A 72 -12.53 -5.30 -6.44
C VAL A 72 -11.15 -5.89 -6.55
N GLY A 73 -10.91 -6.97 -5.82
CA GLY A 73 -9.74 -7.82 -5.94
C GLY A 73 -9.97 -8.96 -6.91
N TYR A 74 -8.90 -9.47 -7.52
CA TYR A 74 -8.96 -10.54 -8.52
C TYR A 74 -7.90 -11.61 -8.25
N GLU A 75 -8.25 -12.87 -8.52
CA GLU A 75 -7.36 -14.02 -8.37
C GLU A 75 -6.13 -13.95 -9.28
N HIS A 76 -6.28 -13.43 -10.50
CA HIS A 76 -5.20 -13.36 -11.49
C HIS A 76 -4.82 -11.90 -11.79
N THR A 77 -3.68 -11.75 -12.48
CA THR A 77 -3.26 -10.46 -13.03
C THR A 77 -4.25 -10.00 -14.12
N GLY A 78 -4.23 -8.70 -14.43
CA GLY A 78 -5.06 -8.12 -15.47
C GLY A 78 -6.56 -8.09 -15.18
N PHE A 79 -6.96 -8.14 -13.90
CA PHE A 79 -8.36 -8.14 -13.45
C PHE A 79 -9.17 -9.37 -13.90
N CYS A 80 -8.52 -10.55 -13.86
CA CYS A 80 -9.08 -11.83 -14.31
C CYS A 80 -9.27 -12.83 -13.16
N GLY A 81 -10.11 -13.85 -13.40
CA GLY A 81 -10.37 -14.92 -12.43
C GLY A 81 -11.46 -14.57 -11.42
N GLN A 82 -11.43 -15.21 -10.24
CA GLN A 82 -12.40 -14.94 -9.18
C GLN A 82 -12.30 -13.50 -8.68
N GLN A 83 -13.45 -12.89 -8.38
CA GLN A 83 -13.56 -11.53 -7.86
C GLN A 83 -13.85 -11.53 -6.35
N PHE A 84 -13.22 -10.60 -5.64
CA PHE A 84 -13.43 -10.35 -4.22
C PHE A 84 -13.87 -8.90 -4.03
N ILE A 85 -15.01 -8.70 -3.37
CA ILE A 85 -15.46 -7.35 -3.01
C ILE A 85 -14.75 -6.95 -1.71
N LEU A 86 -13.98 -5.87 -1.80
CA LEU A 86 -13.18 -5.33 -0.70
C LEU A 86 -13.80 -4.00 -0.30
N GLU A 87 -14.70 -4.06 0.67
CA GLU A 87 -15.32 -2.89 1.28
C GLU A 87 -14.38 -2.25 2.31
N ARG A 88 -14.74 -1.05 2.78
CA ARG A 88 -13.99 -0.36 3.83
C ARG A 88 -13.89 -1.24 5.07
N GLY A 89 -12.67 -1.52 5.51
CA GLY A 89 -12.43 -2.41 6.63
C GLY A 89 -11.00 -2.93 6.71
N GLU A 90 -10.78 -3.79 7.70
CA GLU A 90 -9.51 -4.46 7.94
C GLU A 90 -9.65 -5.95 7.65
N TYR A 91 -8.70 -6.48 6.89
CA TYR A 91 -8.68 -7.87 6.49
C TYR A 91 -7.35 -8.51 6.92
N PRO A 92 -7.29 -9.09 8.12
CA PRO A 92 -6.03 -9.57 8.70
C PRO A 92 -5.49 -10.82 8.01
N ARG A 93 -6.31 -11.53 7.23
CA ARG A 93 -5.96 -12.76 6.53
C ARG A 93 -6.83 -12.94 5.28
N TRP A 94 -6.44 -13.88 4.42
CA TRP A 94 -7.10 -14.14 3.15
C TRP A 94 -8.55 -14.66 3.28
N ASP A 95 -8.88 -15.36 4.37
CA ASP A 95 -10.25 -15.82 4.65
C ASP A 95 -11.22 -14.66 4.89
N ALA A 96 -10.72 -13.48 5.29
CA ALA A 96 -11.55 -12.32 5.57
C ALA A 96 -12.18 -11.71 4.29
N TRP A 97 -11.57 -11.86 3.11
CA TRP A 97 -12.16 -11.38 1.84
C TRP A 97 -12.65 -12.49 0.92
N SER A 98 -12.14 -13.71 1.08
CA SER A 98 -12.57 -14.87 0.27
C SER A 98 -13.80 -15.57 0.84
N GLY A 99 -14.15 -15.33 2.12
CA GLY A 99 -15.30 -15.91 2.78
C GLY A 99 -15.17 -17.43 2.99
N SER A 100 -16.31 -18.12 3.11
CA SER A 100 -16.38 -19.58 3.26
C SER A 100 -16.35 -20.30 1.90
N ASN A 101 -15.49 -19.85 0.98
CA ASN A 101 -15.43 -20.46 -0.34
C ASN A 101 -14.91 -21.91 -0.23
N ALA A 102 -15.57 -22.85 -0.94
CA ALA A 102 -15.19 -24.26 -0.90
C ALA A 102 -13.79 -24.52 -1.49
N TYR A 103 -13.30 -23.57 -2.30
CA TYR A 103 -11.96 -23.56 -2.84
C TYR A 103 -11.10 -22.54 -2.11
N HIS A 104 -9.97 -23.03 -1.60
CA HIS A 104 -8.96 -22.27 -0.89
C HIS A 104 -8.18 -21.38 -1.87
N ILE A 105 -8.72 -20.19 -2.16
CA ILE A 105 -8.11 -19.24 -3.08
C ILE A 105 -7.48 -18.12 -2.26
N GLU A 106 -6.19 -18.28 -1.98
CA GLU A 106 -5.38 -17.28 -1.24
C GLU A 106 -4.77 -16.21 -2.15
N ARG A 107 -4.97 -16.30 -3.47
CA ARG A 107 -4.31 -15.43 -4.43
C ARG A 107 -5.14 -14.18 -4.69
N LEU A 108 -4.51 -13.04 -4.47
CA LEU A 108 -5.01 -11.72 -4.84
C LEU A 108 -3.93 -11.04 -5.67
N MET A 109 -4.05 -11.09 -6.99
CA MET A 109 -2.95 -10.73 -7.91
C MET A 109 -3.16 -9.39 -8.63
N SER A 110 -4.40 -8.88 -8.64
CA SER A 110 -4.72 -7.55 -9.14
C SER A 110 -5.95 -6.97 -8.45
N PHE A 111 -6.11 -5.65 -8.47
CA PHE A 111 -7.26 -4.98 -7.87
C PHE A 111 -7.51 -3.61 -8.48
N ARG A 112 -8.77 -3.16 -8.47
CA ARG A 112 -9.15 -1.82 -8.96
C ARG A 112 -10.21 -1.14 -8.10
N PRO A 113 -10.23 0.19 -8.05
CA PRO A 113 -11.32 0.94 -7.42
C PRO A 113 -12.69 0.63 -8.04
N VAL A 114 -13.73 0.69 -7.22
CA VAL A 114 -15.13 0.73 -7.66
C VAL A 114 -15.56 2.18 -7.75
N CYS A 115 -15.75 2.67 -8.96
CA CYS A 115 -16.41 3.96 -9.20
C CYS A 115 -17.92 3.76 -9.08
N SER A 116 -18.56 4.31 -8.04
CA SER A 116 -20.01 4.48 -8.04
C SER A 116 -20.36 5.57 -9.05
N ALA A 117 -21.24 5.23 -10.00
CA ALA A 117 -21.78 6.15 -11.01
C ALA A 117 -22.66 7.24 -10.39
#